data_AF-A0A7X3TQA6-F1
#
_entry.id   AF-A0A7X3TQA6-F1
#
_cell.length_a   1.000
_cell.length_b   1.000
_cell.length_c   1.000
_cell.angle_alpha   90.00
_cell.angle_beta   90.00
_cell.angle_gamma   90.00
#
_symmetry.space_group_name_H-M   'P 1'
#
loop_
_entity.id
_entity.type
_entity.pdbx_description
1 polymer ?
#
loop_
_entity_poly.entity_id
_entity_poly.type
_entity_poly.pdbx_seq_one_letter_code
_entity_poly.pdbx_strand_id
1 'polypeptide(L)' 'MLTPKQKEHFDVFGFLCLRQAFSPDEMAEITQAADQVWREDRGGQPDDGQHQSLAPFAELNPRLLDLA' A
#
# COMPACT_ATOMS: atom_id res chain seq x y z
N MET A 1 -12.80 11.58 -8.45
CA MET A 1 -13.72 12.56 -7.82
C MET A 1 -14.82 11.80 -7.09
N LEU A 2 -15.17 12.16 -5.84
CA LEU A 2 -16.20 11.44 -5.07
C LEU A 2 -17.61 11.87 -5.47
N THR A 3 -18.51 10.89 -5.56
CA THR A 3 -19.95 11.16 -5.77
C THR A 3 -20.59 11.79 -4.53
N PRO A 4 -21.72 12.51 -4.66
CA PRO A 4 -22.43 13.08 -3.51
C PRO A 4 -22.74 12.03 -2.43
N LYS A 5 -23.21 10.84 -2.84
CA LYS A 5 -23.49 9.73 -1.93
C LYS A 5 -22.26 9.21 -1.20
N GLN A 6 -21.10 9.20 -1.86
CA GLN A 6 -19.83 8.83 -1.19
C GLN A 6 -19.44 9.90 -0.16
N LYS A 7 -19.62 11.19 -0.47
CA LYS A 7 -19.38 12.27 0.50
C LYS A 7 -20.29 12.14 1.72
N GLU A 8 -21.59 11.94 1.50
CA GLU A 8 -22.56 11.71 2.60
C GLU A 8 -22.19 10.47 3.44
N HIS A 9 -21.76 9.37 2.81
CA HIS A 9 -21.29 8.19 3.55
C HIS A 9 -20.05 8.52 4.40
N PHE A 10 -19.08 9.23 3.83
CA PHE A 10 -17.91 9.66 4.58
C PHE A 10 -18.28 10.58 5.76
N ASP A 11 -19.20 11.53 5.55
CA ASP A 11 -19.63 12.46 6.60
C ASP A 11 -20.32 11.75 7.78
N VAL A 12 -21.04 10.65 7.51
CA VAL A 12 -21.75 9.86 8.54
C VAL A 12 -20.83 8.83 9.21
N PHE A 13 -19.98 8.15 8.44
CA PHE A 13 -19.22 6.98 8.94
C PHE A 13 -17.73 7.25 9.18
N GLY A 14 -17.18 8.35 8.65
CA GLY A 14 -15.78 8.73 8.79
C GLY A 14 -14.79 7.97 7.91
N PHE A 15 -15.26 7.09 7.01
CA PHE A 15 -14.42 6.36 6.08
C PHE A 15 -15.15 6.09 4.75
N LEU A 16 -14.38 5.66 3.74
CA LEU A 16 -14.93 5.22 2.47
C LEU A 16 -14.15 4.03 1.92
N CYS A 17 -14.86 3.05 1.35
CA CYS A 17 -14.23 1.96 0.62
C CYS A 17 -14.37 2.21 -0.90
N LEU A 18 -13.27 2.59 -1.54
CA LEU A 18 -13.17 2.68 -3.00
C LEU A 18 -12.68 1.33 -3.54
N ARG A 19 -13.60 0.53 -4.06
CA ARG A 19 -13.24 -0.72 -4.74
C ARG A 19 -12.55 -0.40 -6.06
N GLN A 20 -11.50 -1.15 -6.38
CA GLN A 20 -10.75 -0.99 -7.64
C GLN A 20 -10.25 0.45 -7.83
N ALA A 21 -9.77 1.08 -6.75
CA ALA A 21 -9.14 2.40 -6.82
C ALA A 21 -7.88 2.39 -7.69
N PHE A 22 -7.22 1.23 -7.76
CA PHE A 22 -6.10 0.92 -8.63
C PHE A 22 -6.52 -0.18 -9.61
N SER A 23 -5.93 -0.16 -10.80
CA SER A 23 -5.99 -1.24 -11.76
C SER A 23 -5.24 -2.48 -11.24
N PRO A 24 -5.52 -3.68 -11.81
CA PRO A 24 -4.77 -4.89 -11.46
C PRO A 24 -3.26 -4.76 -11.69
N ASP A 25 -2.86 -4.05 -12.75
CA ASP A 25 -1.44 -3.86 -13.11
C ASP A 25 -0.74 -2.93 -12.11
N GLU A 26 -1.38 -1.82 -11.73
CA GLU A 26 -0.87 -0.92 -10.67
C GLU A 26 -0.71 -1.66 -9.34
N MET A 27 -1.71 -2.48 -8.97
CA MET A 27 -1.62 -3.28 -7.75
C MET A 27 -0.50 -4.33 -7.80
N ALA A 28 -0.25 -4.94 -8.96
CA ALA A 28 0.83 -5.90 -9.14
C ALA A 28 2.20 -5.22 -8.96
N GLU A 29 2.37 -4.03 -9.52
CA GLU A 29 3.60 -3.23 -9.41
C GLU A 29 3.86 -2.79 -7.96
N ILE A 30 2.84 -2.23 -7.29
CA ILE A 30 2.92 -1.84 -5.87
C ILE A 30 3.29 -3.04 -5.00
N THR A 31 2.64 -4.19 -5.20
CA THR A 31 2.91 -5.41 -4.43
C THR A 31 4.33 -5.90 -4.65
N GLN A 32 4.80 -5.95 -5.90
CA GLN A 32 6.15 -6.37 -6.23
C GLN A 32 7.21 -5.46 -5.62
N ALA A 33 7.02 -4.14 -5.70
CA ALA A 33 7.93 -3.17 -5.11
C ALA A 33 8.01 -3.35 -3.59
N ALA A 34 6.86 -3.49 -2.93
CA ALA A 34 6.79 -3.66 -1.49
C ALA A 34 7.45 -4.98 -1.03
N ASP A 35 7.16 -6.10 -1.71
CA ASP A 35 7.80 -7.39 -1.45
C ASP A 35 9.32 -7.31 -1.52
N GLN A 36 9.85 -6.55 -2.48
CA GLN A 36 11.28 -6.35 -2.62
C GLN A 36 11.86 -5.52 -1.47
N VAL A 37 11.18 -4.47 -1.02
CA VAL A 37 11.59 -3.67 0.14
C VAL A 37 11.67 -4.53 1.40
N TRP A 38 10.64 -5.35 1.65
CA TRP A 38 10.66 -6.26 2.81
C TRP A 38 11.71 -7.35 2.70
N ARG A 39 11.96 -7.88 1.49
CA ARG A 39 13.05 -8.84 1.27
C ARG A 39 14.42 -8.21 1.54
N GLU A 40 14.64 -6.97 1.10
CA GLU A 40 15.88 -6.23 1.35
C GLU A 40 16.10 -5.97 2.84
N ASP A 41 15.07 -5.61 3.58
CA ASP A 41 15.11 -5.43 5.04
C ASP A 41 15.45 -6.73 5.78
N ARG A 42 15.00 -7.89 5.26
CA ARG A 42 15.41 -9.22 5.75
C ARG A 42 16.82 -9.65 5.29
N GLY A 43 17.60 -8.77 4.68
CA GLY A 43 18.91 -9.10 4.13
C GLY A 43 18.86 -10.15 3.01
N GLY A 44 17.76 -10.19 2.26
CA GLY A 44 17.54 -11.14 1.17
C GLY A 44 16.87 -12.46 1.58
N GLN A 45 16.60 -12.67 2.87
CA GLN A 45 15.99 -13.90 3.37
C GLN A 45 14.49 -13.98 3.01
N PRO A 46 13.95 -15.21 2.83
CA PRO A 46 12.52 -15.40 2.69
C PRO A 46 11.77 -14.90 3.93
N ASP A 47 10.48 -14.63 3.75
CA ASP A 47 9.59 -14.37 4.88
C ASP A 47 9.44 -15.65 5.71
N ASP A 48 9.75 -15.56 7.00
CA ASP A 48 9.65 -16.65 7.98
C ASP A 48 8.34 -16.60 8.78
N GLY A 49 7.44 -15.66 8.44
CA GLY A 49 6.18 -15.42 9.11
C GLY A 49 6.33 -14.75 10.47
N GLN A 50 7.53 -14.32 10.85
CA GLN A 50 7.75 -13.54 12.07
C GLN A 50 7.33 -12.09 11.86
N HIS A 51 7.14 -11.38 12.97
CA HIS A 51 6.86 -9.97 12.93
C HIS A 51 8.03 -9.19 12.30
N GLN A 52 7.75 -8.51 11.20
CA GLN A 52 8.67 -7.58 10.56
C GLN A 52 8.14 -6.15 10.71
N SER A 53 9.03 -5.23 11.09
CA SER A 53 8.73 -3.80 11.17
C SER A 53 9.77 -3.04 10.37
N LEU A 54 9.31 -2.20 9.45
CA LEU A 54 10.16 -1.35 8.64
C LEU A 54 10.05 0.08 9.15
N ALA A 55 11.15 0.62 9.66
CA ALA A 55 11.20 1.96 10.27
C ALA A 55 12.03 2.94 9.41
N PRO A 56 11.67 4.23 9.36
CA PRO A 56 10.49 4.84 10.00
C PRO A 56 9.21 4.74 9.16
N PHE A 57 9.32 4.63 7.83
CA PHE A 57 8.18 4.52 6.91
C PHE A 57 8.61 3.74 5.65
N ALA A 58 7.77 2.84 5.16
CA ALA A 58 8.05 2.07 3.93
C ALA A 58 8.04 2.97 2.69
N GLU A 59 7.19 3.98 2.71
CA GLU A 59 6.98 4.98 1.68
C GLU A 59 8.20 5.88 1.45
N LEU A 60 9.19 5.89 2.36
CA LEU A 60 10.48 6.55 2.12
C LEU A 60 11.40 5.76 1.20
N ASN A 61 11.08 4.51 0.88
CA ASN A 61 11.82 3.78 -0.12
C ASN A 61 11.52 4.41 -1.50
N PRO A 62 12.55 4.83 -2.27
CA PRO A 62 12.35 5.47 -3.57
C PRO A 62 11.45 4.67 -4.52
N ARG A 63 11.52 3.32 -4.47
CA ARG A 63 10.70 2.46 -5.32
C ARG A 63 9.21 2.51 -4.99
N LEU A 64 8.85 2.80 -3.73
CA LEU A 64 7.46 2.94 -3.32
C LEU A 64 6.97 4.38 -3.49
N LEU A 65 7.87 5.35 -3.34
CA LEU A 65 7.57 6.77 -3.49
C LEU A 65 7.19 7.13 -4.93
N ASP A 66 7.84 6.51 -5.92
CA ASP A 66 7.60 6.81 -7.34
C ASP A 66 6.34 6.13 -7.93
N LEU A 67 5.64 5.30 -7.13
CA LEU A 67 4.42 4.58 -7.54
C LEU A 67 3.11 5.28 -7.13
N ALA A 68 3.20 6.40 -6.42
CA ALA A 68 2.07 7.18 -5.91
C ALA A 68 1.80 8.44 -6.74
#